data_AF-A0A963EDW9-F1
#
_entry.id   AF-A0A963EDW9-F1
#
_cell.length_a   1.000
_cell.length_b   1.000
_cell.length_c   1.000
_cell.angle_alpha   90.00
_cell.angle_beta   90.00
_cell.angle_gamma   90.00
#
_symmetry.space_group_name_H-M   'P 1'
#
loop_
_entity.id
_entity.type
_entity.pdbx_description
1 polymer ?
#
loop_
_entity_poly.entity_id
_entity_poly.type
_entity_poly.pdbx_seq_one_letter_code
_entity_poly.pdbx_strand_id
1 'polypeptide(L)'
;MYLYHTPSGDKACDGMAMAMRAGLALRDMEMVQFHPTGLLAGTETRMTGTVLEEGLRGAGGYLLNGDGERFMSRYHAHGERATRDIVSRSIYAEMREGRTTPLGGVYIEMGHLGPENVAKRFPGMVRRCADCGFDLAGGRVEVVPTAHYMMGGVEFEADTSTALPGLFAAGEDTGGVHG
;
A
#
# COMPACT_ATOMS: atom_id res chain seq x y z
N MET A 1 -9.69 4.75 -12.13
CA MET A 1 -9.17 4.84 -10.75
C MET A 1 -9.48 3.51 -10.07
N TYR A 2 -8.52 2.94 -9.33
CA TYR A 2 -8.71 1.65 -8.65
C TYR A 2 -9.79 1.74 -7.56
N LEU A 3 -10.54 0.65 -7.34
CA LEU A 3 -11.62 0.61 -6.35
C LEU A 3 -11.15 1.05 -4.96
N TYR A 4 -9.99 0.52 -4.54
CA TYR A 4 -9.26 1.00 -3.39
C TYR A 4 -7.97 1.64 -3.86
N HIS A 5 -7.76 2.88 -3.44
CA HIS A 5 -6.52 3.61 -3.67
C HIS A 5 -6.21 4.49 -2.46
N THR A 6 -4.92 4.65 -2.17
CA THR A 6 -4.45 5.48 -1.06
C THR A 6 -4.26 6.95 -1.41
N PRO A 7 -3.92 7.34 -2.67
CA PRO A 7 -3.68 8.73 -2.98
C PRO A 7 -4.87 9.64 -2.70
N SER A 8 -4.60 10.94 -2.51
CA SER A 8 -5.67 11.92 -2.48
C SER A 8 -6.42 11.93 -3.82
N GLY A 9 -7.68 12.35 -3.79
CA GLY A 9 -8.48 12.53 -5.01
C GLY A 9 -7.86 13.52 -6.01
N ASP A 10 -6.98 14.40 -5.53
CA ASP A 10 -6.25 15.37 -6.36
C ASP A 10 -5.14 14.71 -7.21
N LYS A 11 -4.77 13.45 -6.92
CA LYS A 11 -3.76 12.74 -7.70
C LYS A 11 -4.36 12.15 -8.97
N ALA A 12 -4.57 13.02 -9.95
CA ALA A 12 -5.21 12.70 -11.23
C ALA A 12 -4.21 12.41 -12.37
N CYS A 13 -2.90 12.43 -12.11
CA CYS A 13 -1.83 12.23 -13.10
C CYS A 13 -1.78 13.35 -14.19
N ASP A 14 -2.17 14.58 -13.83
CA ASP A 14 -2.28 15.69 -14.77
C ASP A 14 -0.93 16.03 -15.43
N GLY A 15 0.16 16.01 -14.66
CA GLY A 15 1.53 16.25 -15.13
C GLY A 15 1.95 15.27 -16.22
N MET A 16 1.82 13.97 -15.95
CA MET A 16 2.08 12.91 -16.91
C MET A 16 1.20 13.03 -18.16
N ALA A 17 -0.08 13.36 -17.99
CA ALA A 17 -1.00 13.53 -19.12
C ALA A 17 -0.64 14.75 -19.99
N MET A 18 -0.16 15.85 -19.38
CA MET A 18 0.35 17.02 -20.11
C MET A 18 1.62 16.67 -20.89
N ALA A 19 2.57 15.97 -20.28
CA ALA A 19 3.80 15.53 -20.95
C ALA A 19 3.51 14.63 -22.16
N MET A 20 2.61 13.65 -22.00
CA MET A 20 2.16 12.78 -23.09
C MET A 20 1.50 13.58 -24.24
N ARG A 21 0.63 14.56 -23.92
CA ARG A 21 0.03 15.44 -24.94
C ARG A 21 1.05 16.34 -25.65
N ALA A 22 2.15 16.68 -24.98
CA ALA A 22 3.27 17.42 -25.57
C ALA A 22 4.21 16.53 -26.41
N GLY A 23 3.93 15.22 -26.52
CA GLY A 23 4.71 14.28 -27.31
C GLY A 23 5.87 13.61 -26.57
N LEU A 24 5.95 13.75 -25.24
CA LEU A 24 6.93 13.03 -24.44
C LEU A 24 6.50 11.59 -24.20
N ALA A 25 7.48 10.69 -24.15
CA ALA A 25 7.28 9.31 -23.79
C ALA A 25 7.00 9.17 -22.28
N LEU A 26 6.12 8.23 -21.97
CA LEU A 26 5.94 7.70 -20.62
C LEU A 26 6.48 6.28 -20.62
N ARG A 27 7.19 5.91 -19.55
CA ARG A 27 7.73 4.56 -19.36
C ARG A 27 7.02 3.83 -18.23
N ASP A 28 6.92 2.51 -18.37
CA ASP A 28 6.50 1.57 -17.32
C ASP A 28 5.14 1.90 -16.67
N MET A 29 4.21 2.51 -17.42
CA MET A 29 2.92 2.98 -16.91
C MET A 29 2.01 1.85 -16.39
N GLU A 30 2.25 0.61 -16.82
CA GLU A 30 1.62 -0.60 -16.30
C GLU A 30 2.10 -0.98 -14.90
N MET A 31 3.24 -0.44 -14.45
CA MET A 31 3.82 -0.72 -13.14
C MET A 31 3.15 0.14 -12.07
N VAL A 32 2.05 -0.37 -11.52
CA VAL A 32 1.35 0.23 -10.38
C VAL A 32 1.65 -0.55 -9.10
N GLN A 33 2.12 0.15 -8.06
CA GLN A 33 2.36 -0.46 -6.76
C GLN A 33 1.08 -0.60 -5.96
N PHE A 34 0.91 -1.79 -5.38
CA PHE A 34 -0.09 -2.03 -4.35
C PHE A 34 0.58 -2.06 -2.99
N HIS A 35 0.18 -1.16 -2.10
CA HIS A 35 0.59 -1.19 -0.70
C HIS A 35 -0.15 -2.34 0.00
N PRO A 36 0.55 -3.25 0.72
CA PRO A 36 -0.10 -4.46 1.24
C PRO A 36 -1.16 -4.22 2.31
N THR A 37 -0.96 -3.19 3.15
CA THR A 37 -1.76 -2.95 4.36
C THR A 37 -2.59 -1.67 4.25
N GLY A 38 -3.45 -1.58 3.23
CA GLY A 38 -4.49 -0.55 3.19
C GLY A 38 -5.62 -0.91 4.15
N LEU A 39 -6.02 0.01 5.03
CA LEU A 39 -7.10 -0.18 6.00
C LEU A 39 -8.40 -0.52 5.28
N LEU A 40 -9.10 -1.56 5.74
CA LEU A 40 -10.40 -1.97 5.23
C LEU A 40 -11.44 -1.77 6.34
N ALA A 41 -12.19 -0.67 6.27
CA ALA A 41 -13.13 -0.24 7.33
C ALA A 41 -14.58 -0.13 6.83
N GLY A 42 -14.91 -0.77 5.70
CA GLY A 42 -16.24 -0.75 5.08
C GLY A 42 -16.46 0.41 4.09
N THR A 43 -17.62 0.43 3.43
CA THR A 43 -17.96 1.41 2.39
C THR A 43 -18.45 2.76 2.92
N GLU A 44 -18.88 2.80 4.18
CA GLU A 44 -19.45 4.00 4.81
C GLU A 44 -18.39 5.02 5.26
N THR A 45 -17.11 4.69 5.10
CA THR A 45 -15.99 5.55 5.51
C THR A 45 -15.01 5.79 4.38
N ARG A 46 -14.52 7.03 4.30
CA ARG A 46 -13.41 7.40 3.40
C ARG A 46 -12.05 6.89 3.87
N MET A 47 -11.99 6.26 5.04
CA MET A 47 -10.77 5.70 5.60
C MET A 47 -10.39 4.35 4.96
N THR A 48 -11.34 3.67 4.30
CA THR A 48 -11.05 2.47 3.54
C THR A 48 -10.11 2.80 2.38
N GLY A 49 -9.00 2.07 2.28
CA GLY A 49 -7.92 2.35 1.35
C GLY A 49 -6.83 3.28 1.90
N THR A 50 -6.98 3.86 3.10
CA THR A 50 -5.87 4.61 3.72
C THR A 50 -4.76 3.68 4.18
N VAL A 51 -3.51 4.14 4.11
CA VAL A 51 -2.34 3.30 4.45
C VAL A 51 -2.23 3.11 5.96
N LEU A 52 -2.09 1.85 6.38
CA LEU A 52 -1.40 1.50 7.62
C LEU A 52 0.07 1.32 7.29
N GLU A 53 0.94 2.06 7.98
CA GLU A 53 2.35 2.18 7.61
C GLU A 53 3.09 0.84 7.58
N GLU A 54 4.04 0.72 6.65
CA GLU A 54 4.90 -0.46 6.51
C GLU A 54 5.74 -0.77 7.76
N GLY A 55 6.01 0.26 8.58
CA GLY A 55 6.68 0.14 9.87
C GLY A 55 6.04 -0.89 10.80
N LEU A 56 4.73 -1.12 10.70
CA LEU A 56 4.02 -2.14 11.49
C LEU A 56 4.55 -3.56 11.20
N ARG A 57 4.64 -3.93 9.92
CA ARG A 57 5.23 -5.23 9.50
C ARG A 57 6.71 -5.30 9.84
N GLY A 58 7.45 -4.23 9.60
CA GLY A 58 8.88 -4.14 9.94
C GLY A 58 9.15 -4.37 11.43
N ALA A 59 8.26 -3.86 12.29
CA ALA A 59 8.32 -4.02 13.73
C ALA A 59 7.87 -5.38 14.26
N GLY A 60 7.36 -6.27 13.40
CA GLY A 60 6.95 -7.62 13.76
C GLY A 60 5.49 -7.95 13.51
N GLY A 61 4.68 -7.02 12.98
CA GLY A 61 3.26 -7.27 12.72
C GLY A 61 3.01 -8.52 11.88
N TYR A 62 2.06 -9.35 12.32
CA TYR A 62 1.68 -10.58 11.65
C TYR A 62 0.53 -10.32 10.68
N LEU A 63 0.58 -10.98 9.52
CA LEU A 63 -0.56 -11.06 8.62
C LEU A 63 -1.27 -12.40 8.82
N LEU A 64 -2.55 -12.31 9.18
CA LEU A 64 -3.41 -13.47 9.43
C LEU A 64 -4.54 -13.51 8.41
N ASN A 65 -4.86 -14.68 7.88
CA ASN A 65 -6.01 -14.83 6.98
C ASN A 65 -7.34 -14.84 7.77
N GLY A 66 -8.46 -15.01 7.07
CA GLY A 66 -9.80 -15.10 7.68
C GLY A 66 -9.96 -16.22 8.71
N ASP A 67 -9.19 -17.31 8.55
CA ASP A 67 -9.18 -18.45 9.47
C ASP A 67 -8.26 -18.21 10.69
N GLY A 68 -7.58 -17.05 10.75
CA GLY A 68 -6.66 -16.69 11.82
C GLY A 68 -5.25 -17.28 11.68
N GLU A 69 -4.90 -17.86 10.53
CA GLU A 69 -3.59 -18.44 10.29
C GLU A 69 -2.58 -17.39 9.84
N ARG A 70 -1.39 -17.42 10.42
CA ARG A 70 -0.25 -16.63 9.92
C ARG A 70 0.29 -17.27 8.64
N PHE A 71 -0.02 -16.67 7.50
CA PHE A 71 0.16 -17.31 6.20
C PHE A 71 1.46 -16.96 5.47
N MET A 72 2.11 -15.84 5.78
CA MET A 72 3.22 -15.31 4.96
C MET A 72 4.44 -16.25 4.86
N SER A 73 4.68 -17.09 5.88
CA SER A 73 5.75 -18.09 5.84
C SER A 73 5.55 -19.17 4.78
N ARG A 74 4.30 -19.38 4.31
CA ARG A 74 4.00 -20.28 3.18
C ARG A 74 4.45 -19.70 1.84
N TYR A 75 4.50 -18.37 1.72
CA TYR A 75 4.76 -17.68 0.46
C TYR A 75 6.21 -17.20 0.31
N HIS A 76 6.87 -16.81 1.41
CA HIS A 76 8.21 -16.27 1.34
C HIS A 76 9.01 -16.48 2.64
N ALA A 77 10.30 -16.80 2.52
CA ALA A 77 11.17 -17.02 3.67
C ALA A 77 11.33 -15.79 4.58
N HIS A 78 11.22 -14.58 4.02
CA HIS A 78 11.21 -13.33 4.80
C HIS A 78 9.86 -12.98 5.44
N GLY A 79 8.81 -13.78 5.23
CA GLY A 79 7.48 -13.55 5.78
C GLY A 79 6.94 -12.15 5.46
N GLU A 80 6.40 -11.46 6.46
CA GLU A 80 5.82 -10.11 6.37
C GLU A 80 6.84 -9.02 6.00
N ARG A 81 8.14 -9.34 6.02
CA ARG A 81 9.24 -8.46 5.59
C ARG A 81 9.65 -8.67 4.13
N ALA A 82 8.96 -9.53 3.38
CA ALA A 82 9.14 -9.60 1.93
C ALA A 82 8.79 -8.27 1.25
N THR A 83 9.18 -8.13 -0.02
CA THR A 83 8.88 -6.93 -0.82
C THR A 83 7.37 -6.74 -0.97
N ARG A 84 6.94 -5.48 -1.15
CA ARG A 84 5.52 -5.10 -1.21
C ARG A 84 4.73 -5.92 -2.22
N ASP A 85 5.31 -6.18 -3.40
CA ASP A 85 4.68 -6.96 -4.45
C ASP A 85 4.44 -8.42 -4.03
N ILE A 86 5.39 -9.06 -3.34
CA ILE A 86 5.24 -10.42 -2.81
C ILE A 86 4.14 -10.46 -1.74
N VAL A 87 4.17 -9.54 -0.78
CA VAL A 87 3.17 -9.49 0.30
C VAL A 87 1.78 -9.23 -0.28
N SER A 88 1.62 -8.25 -1.16
CA SER A 88 0.34 -7.93 -1.81
C SER A 88 -0.21 -9.11 -2.63
N ARG A 89 0.64 -9.81 -3.41
CA ARG A 89 0.22 -11.04 -4.13
C ARG A 89 -0.17 -12.17 -3.19
N SER A 90 0.53 -12.33 -2.07
CA SER A 90 0.24 -13.36 -1.08
C SER A 90 -1.12 -13.11 -0.40
N ILE A 91 -1.40 -11.87 -0.02
CA ILE A 91 -2.72 -11.47 0.51
C ILE A 91 -3.81 -11.76 -0.53
N TYR A 92 -3.59 -11.36 -1.79
CA TYR A 92 -4.56 -11.60 -2.85
C TYR A 92 -4.79 -13.10 -3.12
N ALA A 93 -3.76 -13.94 -2.99
CA ALA A 93 -3.90 -15.40 -3.09
C ALA A 93 -4.80 -15.97 -1.98
N GLU A 94 -4.59 -15.56 -0.72
CA GLU A 94 -5.47 -15.93 0.40
C GLU A 94 -6.94 -15.50 0.15
N MET A 95 -7.14 -14.28 -0.37
CA MET A 95 -8.47 -13.77 -0.71
C MET A 95 -9.14 -14.60 -1.80
N ARG A 96 -8.40 -15.00 -2.84
CA ARG A 96 -8.92 -15.84 -3.94
C ARG A 96 -9.30 -17.24 -3.50
N GLU A 97 -8.66 -17.74 -2.46
CA GLU A 97 -8.97 -19.04 -1.87
C GLU A 97 -10.08 -18.96 -0.81
N GLY A 98 -10.71 -17.79 -0.65
CA GLY A 98 -11.86 -17.58 0.23
C GLY A 98 -11.51 -17.43 1.71
N ARG A 99 -10.22 -17.34 2.05
CA ARG A 99 -9.74 -17.17 3.44
C ARG A 99 -9.73 -15.70 3.83
N THR A 100 -10.89 -15.05 3.69
CA THR A 100 -11.05 -13.62 3.91
C THR A 100 -11.66 -13.30 5.27
N THR A 101 -11.38 -12.11 5.77
CA THR A 101 -12.09 -11.49 6.89
C THR A 101 -13.53 -11.11 6.50
N PRO A 102 -14.40 -10.72 7.44
CA PRO A 102 -15.77 -10.31 7.14
C PRO A 102 -15.91 -9.21 6.08
N LEU A 103 -14.95 -8.26 6.00
CA LEU A 103 -14.97 -7.21 4.97
C LEU A 103 -14.30 -7.63 3.65
N GLY A 104 -13.78 -8.86 3.56
CA GLY A 104 -13.17 -9.42 2.35
C GLY A 104 -11.66 -9.28 2.26
N GLY A 105 -10.97 -8.88 3.34
CA GLY A 105 -9.51 -8.69 3.39
C GLY A 105 -8.79 -9.78 4.18
N VAL A 106 -7.68 -9.40 4.81
CA VAL A 106 -6.91 -10.18 5.81
C VAL A 106 -6.73 -9.33 7.08
N TYR A 107 -6.24 -9.90 8.17
CA TYR A 107 -5.90 -9.14 9.38
C TYR A 107 -4.41 -8.77 9.42
N ILE A 108 -4.11 -7.60 9.97
CA ILE A 108 -2.81 -7.31 10.61
C ILE A 108 -2.98 -7.35 12.13
N GLU A 109 -2.06 -8.01 12.82
CA GLU A 109 -2.07 -8.17 14.28
C GLU A 109 -0.72 -7.81 14.90
N MET A 110 -0.75 -6.95 15.93
CA MET A 110 0.45 -6.48 16.64
C MET A 110 0.48 -6.90 18.11
N GLY A 111 -0.58 -7.52 18.63
CA GLY A 111 -0.78 -7.75 20.08
C GLY A 111 0.34 -8.53 20.76
N HIS A 112 1.02 -9.43 20.04
CA HIS A 112 2.17 -10.19 20.54
C HIS A 112 3.38 -9.31 20.93
N LEU A 113 3.43 -8.05 20.47
CA LEU A 113 4.47 -7.08 20.82
C LEU A 113 4.19 -6.33 22.14
N GLY A 114 3.02 -6.57 22.75
CA GLY A 114 2.53 -5.89 23.94
C GLY A 114 1.76 -4.62 23.60
N PRO A 115 0.46 -4.50 23.94
CA PRO A 115 -0.36 -3.35 23.55
C PRO A 115 0.20 -1.99 23.97
N GLU A 116 0.77 -1.89 25.16
CA GLU A 116 1.43 -0.66 25.65
C GLU A 116 2.61 -0.25 24.76
N ASN A 117 3.40 -1.22 24.32
CA ASN A 117 4.54 -1.00 23.44
C ASN A 117 4.07 -0.58 22.03
N VAL A 118 3.02 -1.21 21.50
CA VAL A 118 2.43 -0.82 20.21
C VAL A 118 1.88 0.61 20.28
N ALA A 119 1.12 0.95 21.33
CA ALA A 119 0.57 2.29 21.54
C ALA A 119 1.67 3.35 21.69
N LYS A 120 2.79 3.01 22.35
CA LYS A 120 3.94 3.90 22.49
C LYS A 120 4.71 4.11 21.18
N ARG A 121 4.90 3.04 20.38
CA ARG A 121 5.68 3.10 19.13
C ARG A 121 4.88 3.66 17.95
N PHE A 122 3.58 3.39 17.90
CA PHE A 122 2.70 3.72 16.78
C PHE A 122 1.45 4.52 17.22
N PRO A 123 1.58 5.60 18.01
CA PRO A 123 0.43 6.29 18.60
C PRO A 123 -0.54 6.81 17.53
N GLY A 124 -0.01 7.30 16.41
CA GLY A 124 -0.82 7.78 15.29
C GLY A 124 -1.64 6.68 14.60
N MET A 125 -1.06 5.49 14.40
CA MET A 125 -1.80 4.38 13.79
C MET A 125 -2.81 3.78 14.75
N VAL A 126 -2.49 3.67 16.04
CA VAL A 126 -3.45 3.19 17.05
C VAL A 126 -4.67 4.11 17.09
N ARG A 127 -4.46 5.44 17.11
CA ARG A 127 -5.56 6.40 17.06
C ARG A 127 -6.37 6.28 15.77
N ARG A 128 -5.71 6.21 14.61
CA ARG A 128 -6.39 6.07 13.31
C ARG A 128 -7.25 4.80 13.23
N CYS A 129 -6.75 3.68 13.75
CA CYS A 129 -7.49 2.43 13.77
C CYS A 129 -8.69 2.52 14.73
N ALA A 130 -8.50 3.13 15.91
CA ALA A 130 -9.58 3.34 16.87
C ALA A 130 -10.70 4.23 16.31
N ASP A 131 -10.36 5.28 15.56
CA ASP A 131 -11.34 6.13 14.86
C ASP A 131 -12.16 5.34 13.82
N CYS A 132 -11.68 4.18 13.38
CA CYS A 132 -12.35 3.26 12.45
C CYS A 132 -12.96 2.03 13.16
N GLY A 133 -13.01 2.00 14.49
CA GLY A 133 -13.57 0.90 15.28
C GLY A 133 -12.64 -0.30 15.48
N PHE A 134 -11.35 -0.17 15.17
CA PHE A 134 -10.37 -1.24 15.35
C PHE A 134 -9.41 -0.97 16.51
N ASP A 135 -9.02 -2.03 17.21
CA ASP A 135 -7.91 -2.00 18.18
C ASP A 135 -6.63 -2.54 17.52
N LEU A 136 -5.72 -1.65 17.11
CA LEU A 136 -4.42 -2.05 16.56
C LEU A 136 -3.45 -2.55 17.64
N ALA A 137 -3.57 -2.06 18.88
CA ALA A 137 -2.58 -2.32 19.92
C ALA A 137 -2.74 -3.73 20.50
N GLY A 138 -3.98 -4.13 20.80
CA GLY A 138 -4.31 -5.44 21.36
C GLY A 138 -5.11 -6.36 20.45
N GLY A 139 -5.78 -5.81 19.45
CA GLY A 139 -6.68 -6.54 18.57
C GLY A 139 -6.13 -6.77 17.15
N ARG A 140 -7.07 -6.90 16.22
CA ARG A 140 -6.82 -7.13 14.80
C ARG A 140 -7.43 -6.00 13.97
N VAL A 141 -6.74 -5.64 12.90
CA VAL A 141 -7.21 -4.63 11.95
C VAL A 141 -7.34 -5.26 10.59
N GLU A 142 -8.48 -5.06 9.92
CA GLU A 142 -8.68 -5.57 8.56
C GLU A 142 -7.93 -4.72 7.54
N VAL A 143 -7.23 -5.39 6.63
CA VAL A 143 -6.42 -4.77 5.59
C VAL A 143 -6.58 -5.47 4.25
N VAL A 144 -6.32 -4.72 3.18
CA VAL A 144 -6.38 -5.19 1.79
C VAL A 144 -5.25 -4.54 0.98
N PRO A 145 -4.73 -5.20 -0.08
CA PRO A 145 -3.82 -4.55 -1.01
C PRO A 145 -4.51 -3.39 -1.72
N THR A 146 -3.87 -2.22 -1.70
CA THR A 146 -4.47 -0.97 -2.19
C THR A 146 -3.51 -0.26 -3.14
N ALA A 147 -4.01 0.21 -4.29
CA ALA A 147 -3.18 0.96 -5.24
C ALA A 147 -2.62 2.23 -4.58
N HIS A 148 -1.31 2.42 -4.65
CA HIS A 148 -0.61 3.39 -3.81
C HIS A 148 0.31 4.33 -4.57
N TYR A 149 1.13 3.78 -5.47
CA TYR A 149 2.23 4.49 -6.10
C TYR A 149 2.35 4.09 -7.59
N MET A 150 2.65 5.06 -8.45
CA MET A 150 2.96 4.85 -9.87
C MET A 150 4.48 4.73 -10.02
N MET A 151 4.99 3.57 -10.43
CA MET A 151 6.42 3.44 -10.75
C MET A 151 6.75 3.99 -12.13
N GLY A 152 5.78 3.94 -13.05
CA GLY A 152 5.88 4.54 -14.36
C GLY A 152 5.63 6.05 -14.32
N GLY A 153 6.13 6.73 -15.35
CA GLY A 153 5.97 8.17 -15.50
C GLY A 153 6.76 8.73 -16.68
N VAL A 154 6.95 10.04 -16.70
CA VAL A 154 7.70 10.75 -17.73
C VAL A 154 9.15 10.27 -17.76
N GLU A 155 9.67 10.02 -18.96
CA GLU A 155 11.09 9.74 -19.17
C GLU A 155 11.95 10.98 -18.92
N PHE A 156 13.07 10.80 -18.23
CA PHE A 156 13.98 11.87 -17.85
C PHE A 156 15.43 11.37 -17.80
N GLU A 157 16.36 12.31 -17.93
CA GLU A 157 17.80 12.06 -17.79
C GLU A 157 18.26 12.24 -16.34
N ALA A 158 19.48 11.82 -16.01
CA ALA A 158 20.02 11.90 -14.64
C ALA A 158 20.03 13.33 -14.05
N ASP A 159 20.02 14.36 -14.88
CA ASP A 159 19.94 15.77 -14.49
C ASP A 159 18.50 16.32 -14.42
N THR A 160 17.49 15.44 -14.49
CA THR A 160 16.04 15.73 -14.50
C THR A 160 15.48 16.34 -15.77
N SER A 161 16.30 16.54 -16.81
CA SER A 161 15.83 17.04 -18.10
C SER A 161 14.99 16.00 -18.84
N THR A 162 14.06 16.46 -19.67
CA THR A 162 13.24 15.62 -20.57
C THR A 162 13.68 15.82 -22.02
N ALA A 163 13.15 15.02 -22.94
CA ALA A 163 13.38 15.21 -24.38
C ALA A 163 12.84 16.55 -24.92
N LEU A 164 11.99 17.27 -24.17
CA LEU A 164 11.53 18.61 -24.51
C LEU A 164 12.48 19.67 -23.91
N PRO A 165 13.21 20.45 -24.71
CA PRO A 165 14.16 21.43 -24.19
C PRO A 165 13.51 22.43 -23.24
N GLY A 166 14.11 22.60 -22.06
CA GLY A 166 13.62 23.51 -21.02
C GLY A 166 12.55 22.93 -20.10
N LEU A 167 12.09 21.70 -20.33
CA LEU A 167 11.20 20.98 -19.41
C LEU A 167 11.96 19.93 -18.60
N PHE A 168 11.73 19.95 -17.29
CA PHE A 168 12.28 19.02 -16.31
C PHE A 168 11.14 18.26 -15.61
N ALA A 169 11.41 17.04 -15.16
CA ALA A 169 10.47 16.23 -14.42
C ALA A 169 11.16 15.53 -13.23
N ALA A 170 10.46 15.40 -12.10
CA ALA A 170 10.98 14.73 -10.90
C ALA A 170 9.83 14.20 -10.02
N GLY A 171 10.16 13.33 -9.09
CA GLY A 171 9.20 12.75 -8.15
C GLY A 171 8.39 11.60 -8.77
N GLU A 172 7.16 11.41 -8.32
CA GLU A 172 6.31 10.30 -8.81
C GLU A 172 5.70 10.56 -10.20
N ASP A 173 5.89 11.75 -10.76
CA ASP A 173 5.54 12.01 -12.17
C ASP A 173 6.60 11.44 -13.14
N THR A 174 7.71 10.88 -12.65
CA THR A 174 8.76 10.27 -13.47
C THR A 174 8.87 8.76 -13.28
N GLY A 175 9.29 8.07 -14.34
CA GLY A 175 9.47 6.62 -14.33
C GLY A 175 10.94 6.18 -14.37
N GLY A 176 11.20 4.95 -13.93
CA GLY A 176 12.45 4.23 -14.25
C GLY A 176 13.51 4.06 -13.19
N VAL A 177 13.34 4.67 -12.01
CA VAL A 177 14.23 4.48 -10.85
C VAL A 177 13.72 3.43 -9.85
N HIS A 178 12.50 2.95 -10.04
CA HIS A 178 11.80 2.03 -9.12
C HIS A 178 11.44 0.68 -9.76
N GLY A 179 11.88 0.48 -10.99
CA GLY A 179 11.52 -0.64 -11.88
C GLY A 179 11.72 -0.18 -13.32
#